data_AF-A0A5C6ELL5-F1
#
_entry.id   AF-A0A5C6ELL5-F1
#
_cell.length_a   1.000
_cell.length_b   1.000
_cell.length_c   1.000
_cell.angle_alpha   90.00
_cell.angle_beta   90.00
_cell.angle_gamma   90.00
#
_symmetry.space_group_name_H-M   'P 1'
#
loop_
_entity.id
_entity.type
_entity.pdbx_description
1 polymer ?
#
loop_
_entity_poly.entity_id
_entity_poly.type
_entity_poly.pdbx_seq_one_letter_code
_entity_poly.pdbx_strand_id
1 'polypeptide(L)'
;MFRTTLLLSLVFAYGCGQSASTPTDVSSTIIADAEPSQSVSAINFDEAGGVVSLDTRIPPRQRQSFGIGQGSVTLETIEVKDSHLTFLYTPEIEGGYTTYECTVPVSASPITIKVNRDGTPGATSFDLTECRVVKSGNLHWE
;
A
#
# COMPACT_ATOMS: atom_id res chain seq x y z
N MET A 1 14.70 -54.43 -20.08
CA MET A 1 15.97 -54.07 -20.77
C MET A 1 16.77 -53.20 -19.82
N PHE A 2 18.05 -53.52 -19.65
CA PHE A 2 18.95 -53.02 -18.59
C PHE A 2 19.93 -51.95 -19.15
N ARG A 3 20.29 -50.99 -18.29
CA ARG A 3 21.65 -50.38 -18.10
C ARG A 3 22.21 -49.35 -19.12
N THR A 4 22.45 -48.09 -18.69
CA THR A 4 23.76 -47.42 -18.39
C THR A 4 24.54 -46.93 -19.65
N THR A 5 25.32 -45.84 -19.75
CA THR A 5 25.77 -44.70 -18.92
C THR A 5 26.71 -43.83 -19.81
N LEU A 6 26.88 -42.53 -19.46
CA LEU A 6 28.05 -41.63 -19.68
C LEU A 6 28.47 -41.03 -21.06
N LEU A 7 28.43 -39.68 -21.09
CA LEU A 7 29.46 -38.66 -21.40
C LEU A 7 30.52 -38.83 -22.50
N LEU A 8 30.66 -37.79 -23.35
CA LEU A 8 31.92 -37.08 -23.70
C LEU A 8 31.58 -35.81 -24.53
N SER A 9 31.72 -34.58 -24.01
CA SER A 9 32.87 -33.66 -24.11
C SER A 9 33.27 -33.24 -25.54
N LEU A 10 33.15 -31.95 -25.88
CA LEU A 10 34.02 -31.29 -26.87
C LEU A 10 34.54 -29.95 -26.33
N VAL A 11 35.86 -29.83 -26.38
CA VAL A 11 36.75 -28.76 -25.88
C VAL A 11 37.11 -27.83 -27.05
N PHE A 12 37.52 -26.58 -26.75
CA PHE A 12 38.61 -25.77 -27.34
C PHE A 12 38.27 -24.27 -27.19
N ALA A 13 39.13 -23.33 -26.78
CA ALA A 13 40.56 -23.33 -26.54
C ALA A 13 40.94 -22.18 -25.58
N TYR A 14 42.10 -22.33 -24.96
CA TYR A 14 42.83 -21.35 -24.14
C TYR A 14 43.22 -20.09 -24.93
N GLY A 15 43.19 -18.95 -24.24
CA GLY A 15 43.96 -17.76 -24.58
C GLY A 15 44.41 -17.05 -23.31
N CYS A 16 45.65 -17.31 -22.86
CA CYS A 16 46.31 -16.60 -21.77
C CYS A 16 46.94 -15.30 -22.29
N GLY A 17 46.82 -14.22 -21.53
CA GLY A 17 47.62 -13.00 -21.70
C GLY A 17 47.36 -12.02 -20.57
N GLN A 18 48.26 -11.95 -19.59
CA GLN A 18 48.14 -11.14 -18.37
C GLN A 18 49.20 -10.02 -18.34
N SER A 19 48.74 -8.80 -18.03
CA SER A 19 49.37 -7.72 -17.22
C SER A 19 50.26 -6.59 -17.78
N ALA A 20 49.98 -5.41 -17.17
CA ALA A 20 50.65 -4.09 -17.08
C ALA A 20 50.43 -3.10 -18.26
N SER A 21 50.00 -1.84 -18.11
CA SER A 21 50.15 -0.83 -17.03
C SER A 21 49.01 0.24 -17.05
N THR A 22 48.76 0.92 -15.91
CA THR A 22 47.73 1.94 -15.56
C THR A 22 47.95 3.35 -16.17
N PRO A 23 47.11 4.40 -15.89
CA PRO A 23 45.66 4.51 -15.59
C PRO A 23 44.94 5.62 -16.42
N THR A 24 43.63 5.52 -16.67
CA THR A 24 42.76 6.72 -16.79
C THR A 24 41.32 6.39 -16.38
N ASP A 25 40.85 7.18 -15.43
CA ASP A 25 39.52 7.30 -14.83
C ASP A 25 38.39 7.41 -15.87
N VAL A 26 37.36 6.55 -15.79
CA VAL A 26 35.95 6.97 -15.84
C VAL A 26 35.11 5.97 -15.03
N SER A 27 34.70 6.42 -13.84
CA SER A 27 33.51 6.04 -13.08
C SER A 27 32.49 5.18 -13.85
N SER A 28 32.25 3.96 -13.37
CA SER A 28 31.10 3.14 -13.77
C SER A 28 30.39 2.65 -12.53
N THR A 29 29.47 3.50 -12.10
CA THR A 29 28.20 3.25 -11.42
C THR A 29 28.06 1.86 -10.79
N ILE A 30 28.23 1.82 -9.47
CA ILE A 30 27.67 0.79 -8.60
C ILE A 30 26.15 0.82 -8.87
N ILE A 31 25.63 -0.20 -9.54
CA ILE A 31 24.19 -0.47 -9.52
C ILE A 31 23.91 -0.91 -8.09
N ALA A 32 23.60 0.07 -7.24
CA ALA A 32 22.95 -0.20 -5.99
C ALA A 32 21.57 -0.76 -6.35
N ASP A 33 21.41 -2.08 -6.20
CA ASP A 33 20.12 -2.68 -5.97
C ASP A 33 19.47 -1.89 -4.83
N ALA A 34 18.58 -0.97 -5.19
CA ALA A 34 17.77 -0.25 -4.23
C ALA A 34 16.90 -1.29 -3.54
N GLU A 35 17.31 -1.64 -2.31
CA GLU A 35 16.51 -2.39 -1.36
C GLU A 35 15.07 -1.86 -1.42
N PRO A 36 14.04 -2.72 -1.53
CA PRO A 36 12.66 -2.24 -1.60
C PRO A 36 12.40 -1.49 -0.31
N SER A 37 12.38 -0.16 -0.40
CA SER A 37 12.04 0.74 0.68
C SER A 37 10.71 0.25 1.22
N GLN A 38 10.70 -0.30 2.43
CA GLN A 38 9.48 -0.75 3.09
C GLN A 38 8.52 0.44 3.09
N SER A 39 7.51 0.40 2.22
CA SER A 39 6.58 1.51 2.07
C SER A 39 5.81 1.62 3.38
N VAL A 40 6.05 2.69 4.14
CA VAL A 40 5.35 2.91 5.40
C VAL A 40 3.86 3.05 5.09
N SER A 41 3.04 2.21 5.73
CA SER A 41 1.60 2.25 5.56
C SER A 41 1.03 3.48 6.27
N ALA A 42 0.29 4.31 5.53
CA ALA A 42 -0.50 5.41 6.07
C ALA A 42 -1.70 4.90 6.86
N ILE A 43 -2.22 3.73 6.47
CA ILE A 43 -3.46 3.15 6.97
C ILE A 43 -3.12 1.96 7.85
N ASN A 44 -3.76 1.84 9.02
CA ASN A 44 -3.57 0.72 9.91
C ASN A 44 -4.87 0.37 10.64
N PHE A 45 -5.04 -0.89 11.01
CA PHE A 45 -6.16 -1.36 11.82
C PHE A 45 -5.66 -1.98 13.12
N ASP A 46 -5.98 -1.34 14.25
CA ASP A 46 -5.86 -1.94 15.58
C ASP A 46 -7.11 -2.79 15.82
N GLU A 47 -7.02 -4.09 15.50
CA GLU A 47 -8.11 -5.05 15.69
C GLU A 47 -8.53 -5.19 17.16
N ALA A 48 -7.56 -5.14 18.08
CA ALA A 48 -7.83 -5.29 19.51
C ALA A 48 -8.57 -4.06 20.06
N GLY A 49 -8.19 -2.86 19.60
CA GLY A 49 -8.85 -1.60 19.93
C GLY A 49 -10.11 -1.32 19.13
N GLY A 50 -10.32 -2.02 18.00
CA GLY A 50 -11.41 -1.75 17.07
C GLY A 50 -11.28 -0.38 16.41
N VAL A 51 -10.07 0.01 15.99
CA VAL A 51 -9.82 1.35 15.42
C VAL A 51 -9.03 1.25 14.12
N VAL A 52 -9.65 1.70 13.02
CA VAL A 52 -8.93 1.98 11.77
C VAL A 52 -8.38 3.40 11.86
N SER A 53 -7.12 3.58 11.49
CA SER A 53 -6.39 4.85 11.57
C SER A 53 -5.76 5.20 10.23
N LEU A 54 -5.67 6.50 9.95
CA LEU A 54 -4.93 7.03 8.80
C LEU A 54 -4.02 8.18 9.26
N ASP A 55 -2.71 8.01 9.10
CA ASP A 55 -1.71 9.06 9.30
C ASP A 55 -1.67 9.97 8.06
N THR A 56 -2.17 11.19 8.25
CA THR A 56 -2.29 12.18 7.18
C THR A 56 -0.96 12.71 6.65
N ARG A 57 0.16 12.44 7.33
CA ARG A 57 1.50 12.91 6.94
C ARG A 57 2.20 11.96 5.98
N ILE A 58 1.73 10.71 5.88
CA ILE A 58 2.32 9.73 4.98
C ILE A 58 1.81 10.02 3.56
N PRO A 59 2.71 10.10 2.55
CA PRO A 59 2.31 10.44 1.19
C PRO A 59 1.24 9.50 0.59
N PRO A 60 0.30 10.04 -0.20
CA PRO A 60 -0.58 9.24 -1.05
C PRO A 60 0.24 8.57 -2.18
N ARG A 61 -0.26 7.56 -2.91
CA ARG A 61 -1.61 7.01 -3.02
C ARG A 61 -1.65 5.61 -2.42
N GLN A 62 -2.41 5.43 -1.35
CA GLN A 62 -2.54 4.15 -0.65
C GLN A 62 -4.00 3.78 -0.54
N ARG A 63 -4.33 2.51 -0.76
CA ARG A 63 -5.68 1.97 -0.61
C ARG A 63 -5.64 0.73 0.25
N GLN A 64 -6.48 0.67 1.28
CA GLN A 64 -6.65 -0.51 2.11
C GLN A 64 -8.12 -0.70 2.47
N SER A 65 -8.51 -1.97 2.57
CA SER A 65 -9.85 -2.39 2.94
C SER A 65 -9.75 -3.39 4.08
N PHE A 66 -10.54 -3.19 5.13
CA PHE A 66 -10.61 -4.06 6.29
C PHE A 66 -12.03 -4.61 6.41
N GLY A 67 -12.16 -5.94 6.37
CA GLY A 67 -13.40 -6.60 6.74
C GLY A 67 -13.58 -6.53 8.25
N ILE A 68 -14.75 -6.10 8.71
CA ILE A 68 -15.07 -5.91 10.11
C ILE A 68 -16.42 -6.55 10.40
N GLY A 69 -16.47 -7.85 10.64
CA GLY A 69 -17.71 -8.54 11.00
C GLY A 69 -18.81 -8.43 9.95
N GLN A 70 -19.82 -7.58 10.20
CA GLN A 70 -21.00 -7.38 9.34
C GLN A 70 -20.77 -6.42 8.16
N GLY A 71 -19.57 -5.85 8.06
CA GLY A 71 -19.26 -4.90 7.00
C GLY A 71 -17.78 -4.76 6.71
N SER A 72 -17.42 -3.62 6.14
CA SER A 72 -16.03 -3.28 5.85
C SER A 72 -15.77 -1.77 5.93
N VAL A 73 -14.50 -1.42 6.09
CA VAL A 73 -14.00 -0.04 5.96
C VAL A 73 -12.92 -0.03 4.89
N THR A 74 -13.15 0.73 3.82
CA THR A 74 -12.11 1.03 2.82
C THR A 74 -11.67 2.48 2.94
N LEU A 75 -10.36 2.70 2.93
CA LEU A 75 -9.71 4.00 2.84
C LEU A 75 -8.82 4.06 1.61
N GLU A 76 -8.85 5.18 0.89
CA GLU A 76 -7.98 5.45 -0.25
C GLU A 76 -7.46 6.90 -0.21
N THR A 77 -6.15 7.10 -0.06
CA THR A 77 -5.54 8.43 -0.08
C THR A 77 -5.30 8.89 -1.52
N ILE A 78 -5.74 10.11 -1.85
CA ILE A 78 -5.75 10.60 -3.23
C ILE A 78 -4.58 11.57 -3.47
N GLU A 79 -4.56 12.66 -2.72
CA GLU A 79 -3.55 13.71 -2.86
C GLU A 79 -3.39 14.52 -1.57
N VAL A 80 -2.23 15.15 -1.41
CA VAL A 80 -2.01 16.21 -0.43
C VAL A 80 -1.80 17.51 -1.18
N LYS A 81 -2.61 18.51 -0.87
CA LYS A 81 -2.53 19.85 -1.47
C LYS A 81 -2.83 20.91 -0.42
N ASP A 82 -2.05 21.99 -0.41
CA ASP A 82 -2.23 23.13 0.50
C ASP A 82 -2.36 22.69 1.98
N SER A 83 -1.50 21.74 2.40
CA SER A 83 -1.50 21.13 3.75
C SER A 83 -2.78 20.39 4.14
N HIS A 84 -3.57 19.95 3.17
CA HIS A 84 -4.75 19.11 3.37
C HIS A 84 -4.61 17.79 2.61
N LEU A 85 -5.00 16.68 3.26
CA LEU A 85 -5.12 15.38 2.64
C LEU A 85 -6.55 15.20 2.12
N THR A 86 -6.67 14.85 0.85
CA THR A 86 -7.92 14.35 0.26
C THR A 86 -7.88 12.83 0.19
N PHE A 87 -8.92 12.18 0.69
CA PHE A 87 -9.04 10.72 0.71
C PHE A 87 -10.50 10.28 0.49
N LEU A 88 -10.68 9.04 0.04
CA LEU A 88 -11.97 8.37 -0.01
C LEU A 88 -12.14 7.47 1.21
N TYR A 89 -13.31 7.54 1.82
CA TYR A 89 -13.77 6.65 2.88
C TYR A 89 -15.02 5.95 2.42
N THR A 90 -15.00 4.61 2.41
CA THR A 90 -16.16 3.79 2.05
C THR A 90 -16.47 2.83 3.19
N PRO A 91 -17.39 3.18 4.10
CA PRO A 91 -18.06 2.23 4.96
C PRO A 91 -19.03 1.37 4.15
N GLU A 92 -19.04 0.07 4.46
CA GLU A 92 -20.01 -0.89 3.96
C GLU A 92 -20.60 -1.66 5.13
N ILE A 93 -21.91 -1.89 5.09
CA ILE A 93 -22.69 -2.65 6.07
C ILE A 93 -23.69 -3.51 5.31
N GLU A 94 -23.63 -4.83 5.50
CA GLU A 94 -24.56 -5.78 4.88
C GLU A 94 -24.75 -5.55 3.36
N GLY A 95 -23.64 -5.27 2.66
CA GLY A 95 -23.61 -4.99 1.23
C GLY A 95 -23.97 -3.56 0.84
N GLY A 96 -24.63 -2.78 1.70
CA GLY A 96 -24.90 -1.36 1.45
C GLY A 96 -23.67 -0.50 1.70
N TYR A 97 -23.33 0.40 0.78
CA TYR A 97 -22.15 1.26 0.94
C TYR A 97 -22.38 2.69 0.46
N THR A 98 -21.54 3.60 0.96
CA THR A 98 -21.42 4.96 0.45
C THR A 98 -19.96 5.37 0.48
N THR A 99 -19.42 5.83 -0.64
CA THR A 99 -18.08 6.42 -0.75
C THR A 99 -18.17 7.91 -0.54
N TYR A 100 -17.45 8.40 0.46
CA TYR A 100 -17.27 9.81 0.78
C TYR A 100 -15.89 10.27 0.34
N GLU A 101 -15.78 11.43 -0.30
CA GLU A 101 -14.52 12.15 -0.47
C GLU A 101 -14.41 13.20 0.64
N CYS A 102 -13.39 13.06 1.48
CA CYS A 102 -13.13 13.93 2.61
C CYS A 102 -11.82 14.67 2.39
N THR A 103 -11.77 15.93 2.81
CA THR A 103 -10.54 16.73 2.83
C THR A 103 -10.30 17.20 4.25
N VAL A 104 -9.16 16.81 4.83
CA VAL A 104 -8.80 17.09 6.23
C VAL A 104 -7.42 17.75 6.31
N PRO A 105 -7.15 18.59 7.32
CA PRO A 105 -5.81 19.14 7.50
C PRO A 105 -4.81 18.02 7.80
N VAL A 106 -3.61 18.12 7.23
CA VAL A 106 -2.49 17.27 7.61
C VAL A 106 -2.10 17.59 9.05
N SER A 107 -2.06 16.57 9.90
CA SER A 107 -1.90 16.71 11.35
C SER A 107 -1.04 15.59 11.93
N ALA A 108 -0.42 15.84 13.09
CA ALA A 108 0.33 14.82 13.82
C ALA A 108 -0.58 13.74 14.43
N SER A 109 -1.85 14.06 14.68
CA SER A 109 -2.85 13.10 15.12
C SER A 109 -3.44 12.37 13.91
N PRO A 110 -3.48 11.03 13.90
CA PRO A 110 -4.12 10.30 12.83
C PRO A 110 -5.63 10.56 12.87
N ILE A 111 -6.27 10.48 11.70
CA ILE A 111 -7.73 10.32 11.69
C ILE A 111 -8.06 8.91 12.17
N THR A 112 -9.25 8.74 12.76
CA THR A 112 -9.70 7.45 13.28
C THR A 112 -11.13 7.17 12.88
N ILE A 113 -11.42 5.89 12.62
CA ILE A 113 -12.75 5.32 12.44
C ILE A 113 -12.87 4.19 13.46
N LYS A 114 -13.83 4.32 14.38
CA LYS A 114 -14.13 3.26 15.34
C LYS A 114 -14.92 2.15 14.66
N VAL A 115 -14.64 0.93 15.05
CA VAL A 115 -15.45 -0.25 14.71
C VAL A 115 -16.35 -0.54 15.90
N ASN A 116 -17.65 -0.58 15.66
CA ASN A 116 -18.63 -0.92 16.70
C ASN A 116 -18.53 -2.39 17.09
N ARG A 117 -19.06 -2.74 18.27
CA ARG A 117 -19.02 -4.12 18.79
C ARG A 117 -19.76 -5.14 17.93
N ASP A 118 -20.72 -4.69 17.13
CA ASP A 118 -21.48 -5.51 16.18
C ASP A 118 -20.71 -5.76 14.87
N GLY A 119 -19.51 -5.20 14.70
CA GLY A 119 -18.77 -5.29 13.45
C GLY A 119 -19.38 -4.39 12.39
N THR A 120 -19.63 -3.13 12.73
CA THR A 120 -20.04 -2.11 11.76
C THR A 120 -19.12 -0.89 11.86
N PRO A 121 -18.94 -0.12 10.76
CA PRO A 121 -18.29 1.18 10.83
C PRO A 121 -19.01 2.10 11.82
N GLY A 122 -18.26 2.71 12.72
CA GLY A 122 -18.76 3.59 13.79
C GLY A 122 -18.32 5.04 13.63
N ALA A 123 -18.14 5.71 14.77
CA ALA A 123 -17.81 7.14 14.80
C ALA A 123 -16.45 7.44 14.16
N THR A 124 -16.38 8.56 13.45
CA THR A 124 -15.18 9.12 12.82
C THR A 124 -14.63 10.29 13.62
N SER A 125 -13.31 10.52 13.58
CA SER A 125 -12.70 11.74 14.16
C SER A 125 -12.79 12.97 13.26
N PHE A 126 -13.34 12.82 12.06
CA PHE A 126 -13.61 13.87 11.09
C PHE A 126 -15.12 13.95 10.87
N ASP A 127 -15.61 15.13 10.46
CA ASP A 127 -17.02 15.35 10.22
C ASP A 127 -17.42 14.81 8.84
N LEU A 128 -18.24 13.76 8.82
CA LEU A 128 -18.75 13.17 7.58
C LEU A 128 -19.69 14.11 6.82
N THR A 129 -20.32 15.06 7.50
CA THR A 129 -21.25 16.02 6.86
C THR A 129 -20.51 17.05 6.00
N GLU A 130 -19.22 17.25 6.24
CA GLU A 130 -18.34 18.08 5.42
C GLU A 130 -17.75 17.32 4.21
N CYS A 131 -17.93 15.99 4.16
CA CYS A 131 -17.45 15.18 3.05
C CYS A 131 -18.45 15.14 1.89
N ARG A 132 -17.95 15.09 0.66
CA ARG A 132 -18.77 14.94 -0.54
C ARG A 132 -19.12 13.47 -0.76
N VAL A 133 -20.41 13.15 -0.92
CA VAL A 133 -20.82 11.81 -1.39
C VAL A 133 -20.42 11.65 -2.85
N VAL A 134 -19.61 10.64 -3.14
CA VAL A 134 -19.12 10.32 -4.48
C VAL A 134 -20.01 9.28 -5.15
N LYS A 135 -20.33 8.21 -4.43
CA LYS A 135 -21.13 7.09 -4.92
C LYS A 135 -21.80 6.39 -3.75
N SER A 136 -23.00 5.86 -3.96
CA SER A 136 -23.67 4.96 -3.03
C SER A 136 -24.27 3.80 -3.81
N GLY A 137 -24.43 2.66 -3.16
CA GLY A 137 -24.99 1.47 -3.81
C GLY A 137 -25.18 0.32 -2.83
N ASN A 138 -25.50 -0.84 -3.39
CA ASN A 138 -25.55 -2.09 -2.65
C ASN A 138 -24.90 -3.18 -3.49
N LEU A 139 -23.87 -3.83 -2.95
CA LEU A 139 -23.06 -4.85 -3.62
C LEU A 139 -23.87 -6.04 -4.15
N HIS A 140 -25.09 -6.25 -3.66
CA HIS A 140 -25.97 -7.31 -4.14
C HIS A 140 -26.79 -6.96 -5.39
N TRP A 141 -26.92 -5.68 -5.72
CA TRP A 141 -27.83 -5.19 -6.79
C TRP A 141 -27.15 -4.24 -7.78
N GLU A 142 -25.83 -4.10 -7.71
CA GLU A 142 -25.02 -3.30 -8.63
C GLU A 142 -24.69 -3.99 -9.96
#